data_AF-A0A1W9QR85-F1
#
_entry.id   AF-A0A1W9QR85-F1
#
_cell.length_a   1.000
_cell.length_b   1.000
_cell.length_c   1.000
_cell.angle_alpha   90.00
_cell.angle_beta   90.00
_cell.angle_gamma   90.00
#
_symmetry.space_group_name_H-M   'P 1'
#
loop_
_entity.id
_entity.type
_entity.pdbx_description
1 polymer ?
#
loop_
_entity_poly.entity_id
_entity_poly.type
_entity_poly.pdbx_seq_one_letter_code
_entity_poly.pdbx_strand_id
1 'polypeptide(L)'
;MKNLFTILIAGIFIFAGYSTSNAQPANDNFANAEVIPHSPNWESIAADYTTAFATADLNAASCWNTGPSFNVWFTFQAVYPEMILTVDRGDTQGTIRRVNVAAWESDGITEIACNRYVDDEDDVTLVISNLTSGNWYYISVDNLGAGHRGTFTLTQRHYDDYAGAQEIPHLDGWCSPGAAFSNVNATPDLNAGSCWNTSPDRNVWFKFLATSTSVQLLVDRGGSQGTIRQINVAIWESDGTTE
;
A
#
# COMPACT_ATOMS: atom_id res chain seq x y z
N MET A 1 -75.85 33.66 -25.88
CA MET A 1 -75.76 32.29 -25.30
C MET A 1 -75.02 31.38 -26.27
N LYS A 2 -73.79 30.97 -25.94
CA LYS A 2 -73.18 29.65 -26.22
C LYS A 2 -71.70 29.65 -25.81
N ASN A 3 -71.53 29.26 -24.55
CA ASN A 3 -70.48 28.47 -23.87
C ASN A 3 -69.04 28.49 -24.42
N LEU A 4 -68.16 29.08 -23.61
CA LEU A 4 -66.71 28.88 -23.62
C LEU A 4 -66.39 27.50 -23.00
N PHE A 5 -65.79 26.60 -23.76
CA PHE A 5 -65.27 25.33 -23.23
C PHE A 5 -63.82 25.54 -22.76
N THR A 6 -63.62 25.54 -21.45
CA THR A 6 -62.27 25.46 -20.84
C THR A 6 -61.85 24.00 -20.80
N ILE A 7 -60.83 23.63 -21.60
CA ILE A 7 -60.21 22.31 -21.53
C ILE A 7 -59.09 22.38 -20.47
N LEU A 8 -59.30 21.68 -19.35
CA LEU A 8 -58.27 21.44 -18.34
C LEU A 8 -57.40 20.27 -18.81
N ILE A 9 -56.18 20.53 -19.27
CA ILE A 9 -55.20 19.46 -19.51
C ILE A 9 -54.52 19.16 -18.16
N ALA A 10 -54.93 18.08 -17.52
CA ALA A 10 -54.27 17.54 -16.35
C ALA A 10 -52.88 17.02 -16.76
N GLY A 11 -51.83 17.73 -16.37
CA GLY A 11 -50.45 17.28 -16.55
C GLY A 11 -50.19 16.04 -15.68
N ILE A 12 -50.02 14.89 -16.32
CA ILE A 12 -49.45 13.70 -15.68
C ILE A 12 -47.98 14.01 -15.40
N PHE A 13 -47.65 14.28 -14.14
CA PHE A 13 -46.27 14.25 -13.66
C PHE A 13 -45.84 12.79 -13.56
N ILE A 14 -45.11 12.30 -14.57
CA ILE A 14 -44.36 11.06 -14.45
C ILE A 14 -43.20 11.36 -13.51
N PHE A 15 -43.32 10.95 -12.24
CA PHE A 15 -42.15 10.82 -11.37
C PHE A 15 -41.29 9.68 -11.95
N ALA A 16 -40.33 10.04 -12.80
CA ALA A 16 -39.20 9.16 -13.05
C ALA A 16 -38.46 9.03 -11.72
N GLY A 17 -38.66 7.90 -11.02
CA GLY A 17 -37.87 7.57 -9.86
C GLY A 17 -36.41 7.52 -10.30
N TYR A 18 -35.64 8.53 -9.96
CA TYR A 18 -34.19 8.45 -10.04
C TYR A 18 -33.77 7.43 -8.98
N SER A 19 -33.52 6.20 -9.40
CA SER A 19 -32.71 5.28 -8.61
C SER A 19 -31.34 5.93 -8.49
N THR A 20 -31.00 6.41 -7.29
CA THR A 20 -29.62 6.79 -6.95
C THR A 20 -28.79 5.51 -6.88
N SER A 21 -28.46 4.93 -8.04
CA SER A 21 -27.44 3.89 -8.10
C SER A 21 -26.10 4.57 -7.81
N ASN A 22 -25.54 4.36 -6.63
CA ASN A 22 -24.17 4.75 -6.37
C ASN A 22 -23.28 3.97 -7.34
N ALA A 23 -22.45 4.67 -8.11
CA ALA A 23 -21.56 4.06 -9.08
C ALA A 23 -20.48 3.25 -8.35
N GLN A 24 -20.05 2.16 -8.98
CA GLN A 24 -18.90 1.39 -8.52
C GLN A 24 -17.61 2.23 -8.59
N PRO A 25 -16.59 1.93 -7.77
CA PRO A 25 -15.25 2.47 -7.98
C PRO A 25 -14.75 2.21 -9.40
N ALA A 26 -13.88 3.06 -9.93
CA ALA A 26 -13.36 2.90 -11.29
C ALA A 26 -12.60 1.57 -11.46
N ASN A 27 -11.91 1.15 -10.41
CA ASN A 27 -11.09 -0.05 -10.34
C ASN A 27 -11.80 -1.23 -9.66
N ASP A 28 -13.13 -1.31 -9.78
CA ASP A 28 -13.97 -2.36 -9.20
C ASP A 28 -13.66 -3.78 -9.71
N ASN A 29 -13.09 -3.91 -10.90
CA ASN A 29 -12.82 -5.21 -11.51
C ASN A 29 -11.39 -5.26 -12.06
N PHE A 30 -10.81 -6.45 -12.14
CA PHE A 30 -9.46 -6.73 -12.62
C PHE A 30 -9.17 -6.06 -13.97
N ALA A 31 -10.15 -6.07 -14.89
CA ALA A 31 -10.02 -5.48 -16.21
C ALA A 31 -9.80 -3.95 -16.19
N ASN A 32 -10.17 -3.27 -15.10
CA ASN A 32 -10.02 -1.84 -14.90
C ASN A 32 -9.08 -1.53 -13.73
N ALA A 33 -8.13 -2.43 -13.41
CA ALA A 33 -7.19 -2.22 -12.32
C ALA A 33 -6.48 -0.86 -12.45
N GLU A 34 -6.45 -0.09 -11.36
CA GLU A 34 -5.81 1.23 -11.33
C GLU A 34 -4.29 1.08 -11.38
N VAL A 35 -3.63 1.85 -12.25
CA VAL A 35 -2.16 1.79 -12.35
C VAL A 35 -1.54 2.59 -11.21
N ILE A 36 -0.79 1.91 -10.34
CA ILE A 36 0.03 2.55 -9.31
C ILE A 36 1.51 2.48 -9.71
N PRO A 37 2.35 3.46 -9.31
CA PRO A 37 3.79 3.35 -9.54
C PRO A 37 4.35 2.18 -8.73
N HIS A 38 5.52 1.67 -9.10
CA HIS A 38 6.34 0.83 -8.24
C HIS A 38 7.59 1.64 -7.88
N SER A 39 7.52 2.33 -6.73
CA SER A 39 8.51 3.33 -6.33
C SER A 39 8.77 3.31 -4.83
N PRO A 40 10.02 3.51 -4.38
CA PRO A 40 10.32 3.70 -2.96
C PRO A 40 9.55 4.86 -2.36
N ASN A 41 8.93 4.63 -1.20
CA ASN A 41 8.22 5.62 -0.39
C ASN A 41 7.08 6.36 -1.12
N TRP A 42 6.37 5.67 -2.01
CA TRP A 42 5.15 6.22 -2.61
C TRP A 42 3.97 6.11 -1.65
N GLU A 43 3.16 7.16 -1.55
CA GLU A 43 1.87 7.17 -0.85
C GLU A 43 0.83 7.73 -1.80
N SER A 44 -0.38 7.15 -1.84
CA SER A 44 -1.51 7.73 -2.54
C SER A 44 -2.01 9.00 -1.85
N ILE A 45 -3.00 9.68 -2.42
CA ILE A 45 -3.71 10.71 -1.66
C ILE A 45 -4.39 10.02 -0.45
N ALA A 46 -4.50 10.74 0.66
CA ALA A 46 -5.14 10.21 1.86
C ALA A 46 -6.61 9.85 1.57
N ALA A 47 -7.01 8.60 1.86
CA ALA A 47 -8.34 8.05 1.62
C ALA A 47 -8.81 8.07 0.15
N ASP A 48 -7.88 8.02 -0.81
CA ASP A 48 -8.15 8.14 -2.25
C ASP A 48 -8.96 6.96 -2.82
N TYR A 49 -8.73 5.76 -2.28
CA TYR A 49 -9.35 4.54 -2.78
C TYR A 49 -10.47 4.06 -1.85
N THR A 50 -11.38 3.24 -2.38
CA THR A 50 -12.53 2.77 -1.60
C THR A 50 -13.06 1.42 -2.07
N THR A 51 -13.47 0.58 -1.11
CA THR A 51 -14.29 -0.61 -1.37
C THR A 51 -15.79 -0.33 -1.19
N ALA A 52 -16.15 0.94 -0.90
CA ALA A 52 -17.55 1.33 -0.82
C ALA A 52 -18.21 1.14 -2.19
N PHE A 53 -19.36 0.45 -2.16
CA PHE A 53 -20.15 0.06 -3.32
C PHE A 53 -19.55 -1.02 -4.22
N ALA A 54 -18.26 -1.35 -4.12
CA ALA A 54 -17.58 -2.34 -4.95
C ALA A 54 -18.32 -3.68 -5.05
N THR A 55 -17.95 -4.52 -6.02
CA THR A 55 -18.45 -5.88 -6.19
C THR A 55 -17.34 -6.91 -6.07
N ALA A 56 -17.72 -8.17 -5.88
CA ALA A 56 -16.76 -9.26 -5.85
C ALA A 56 -16.28 -9.57 -7.28
N ASP A 57 -14.97 -9.65 -7.48
CA ASP A 57 -14.35 -10.05 -8.73
C ASP A 57 -13.18 -11.04 -8.51
N LEU A 58 -13.09 -12.02 -9.41
CA LEU A 58 -12.15 -13.16 -9.38
C LEU A 58 -12.10 -13.92 -8.04
N ASN A 59 -10.92 -14.42 -7.65
CA ASN A 59 -10.73 -15.36 -6.54
C ASN A 59 -10.31 -14.66 -5.24
N ALA A 60 -10.65 -15.26 -4.09
CA ALA A 60 -10.03 -14.89 -2.82
C ALA A 60 -8.63 -15.48 -2.73
N ALA A 61 -7.74 -14.77 -2.04
CA ALA A 61 -6.42 -15.28 -1.73
C ALA A 61 -6.46 -16.34 -0.62
N SER A 62 -5.44 -17.19 -0.59
CA SER A 62 -5.30 -18.39 0.23
C SER A 62 -5.35 -18.12 1.73
N CYS A 63 -4.89 -16.93 2.17
CA CYS A 63 -4.89 -16.53 3.57
C CYS A 63 -6.16 -15.78 4.00
N TRP A 64 -7.06 -15.45 3.07
CA TRP A 64 -8.31 -14.76 3.40
C TRP A 64 -9.29 -15.72 4.08
N ASN A 65 -10.08 -15.20 5.01
CA ASN A 65 -11.09 -15.99 5.73
C ASN A 65 -12.49 -15.92 5.11
N THR A 66 -12.64 -15.19 4.00
CA THR A 66 -13.86 -15.08 3.20
C THR A 66 -13.52 -15.07 1.71
N GLY A 67 -14.54 -15.29 0.87
CA GLY A 67 -14.43 -14.98 -0.56
C GLY A 67 -14.18 -13.47 -0.78
N PRO A 68 -13.82 -13.07 -2.00
CA PRO A 68 -13.85 -11.65 -2.33
C PRO A 68 -15.32 -11.19 -2.22
N SER A 69 -15.55 -10.04 -1.60
CA SER A 69 -16.90 -9.49 -1.44
C SER A 69 -17.04 -8.11 -2.06
N PHE A 70 -16.01 -7.28 -1.95
CA PHE A 70 -16.02 -5.86 -2.32
C PHE A 70 -14.64 -5.41 -2.80
N ASN A 71 -13.92 -6.30 -3.50
CA ASN A 71 -12.52 -6.05 -3.83
C ASN A 71 -12.37 -5.01 -4.94
N VAL A 72 -11.30 -4.22 -4.84
CA VAL A 72 -10.85 -3.34 -5.90
C VAL A 72 -9.44 -3.71 -6.31
N TRP A 73 -9.08 -3.38 -7.55
CA TRP A 73 -7.86 -3.84 -8.20
C TRP A 73 -6.88 -2.72 -8.51
N PHE A 74 -5.60 -3.04 -8.38
CA PHE A 74 -4.50 -2.19 -8.79
C PHE A 74 -3.52 -3.00 -9.62
N THR A 75 -2.76 -2.33 -10.47
CA THR A 75 -1.69 -2.94 -11.25
C THR A 75 -0.45 -2.07 -11.23
N PHE A 76 0.72 -2.70 -11.32
CA PHE A 76 2.00 -2.01 -11.40
C PHE A 76 2.97 -2.80 -12.27
N GLN A 77 3.86 -2.08 -12.94
CA GLN A 77 4.99 -2.69 -13.63
C GLN A 77 6.17 -2.78 -12.67
N ALA A 78 6.75 -3.96 -12.50
CA ALA A 78 7.83 -4.18 -11.56
C ALA A 78 9.10 -3.39 -11.96
N VAL A 79 9.64 -2.62 -11.03
CA VAL A 79 10.94 -1.95 -11.17
C VAL A 79 11.97 -2.66 -10.29
N TYR A 80 11.62 -2.92 -9.03
CA TYR A 80 12.43 -3.59 -8.02
C TYR A 80 12.00 -5.05 -7.82
N PRO A 81 12.85 -5.91 -7.22
CA PRO A 81 12.52 -7.32 -6.98
C PRO A 81 11.57 -7.54 -5.79
N GLU A 82 11.29 -6.50 -5.01
CA GLU A 82 10.41 -6.53 -3.86
C GLU A 82 9.47 -5.33 -3.84
N MET A 83 8.36 -5.45 -3.10
CA MET A 83 7.48 -4.35 -2.70
C MET A 83 6.86 -4.63 -1.35
N ILE A 84 6.95 -3.67 -0.42
CA ILE A 84 6.15 -3.67 0.80
C ILE A 84 5.01 -2.69 0.61
N LEU A 85 3.78 -3.19 0.55
CA LEU A 85 2.57 -2.39 0.39
C LEU A 85 1.76 -2.42 1.68
N THR A 86 1.41 -1.26 2.23
CA THR A 86 0.43 -1.16 3.34
C THR A 86 -0.88 -0.59 2.82
N VAL A 87 -1.98 -1.19 3.25
CA VAL A 87 -3.32 -0.59 3.19
C VAL A 87 -3.55 0.12 4.52
N ASP A 88 -3.42 1.44 4.50
CA ASP A 88 -3.52 2.29 5.69
C ASP A 88 -4.97 2.74 5.92
N ARG A 89 -5.36 2.81 7.18
CA ARG A 89 -6.67 3.26 7.65
C ARG A 89 -6.58 4.11 8.92
N GLY A 90 -7.72 4.65 9.33
CA GLY A 90 -7.80 5.53 10.50
C GLY A 90 -7.43 6.97 10.17
N ASP A 91 -7.64 7.87 11.14
CA ASP A 91 -7.40 9.31 11.00
C ASP A 91 -7.90 9.87 9.66
N THR A 92 -6.97 10.36 8.83
CA THR A 92 -7.24 10.87 7.48
C THR A 92 -7.03 9.83 6.38
N GLN A 93 -6.48 8.66 6.70
CA GLN A 93 -6.08 7.63 5.74
C GLN A 93 -7.24 6.75 5.28
N GLY A 94 -8.31 6.64 6.07
CA GLY A 94 -9.53 6.01 5.60
C GLY A 94 -10.37 5.35 6.68
N THR A 95 -11.44 4.71 6.24
CA THR A 95 -12.48 4.13 7.09
C THR A 95 -12.70 2.64 6.88
N ILE A 96 -11.98 2.03 5.93
CA ILE A 96 -12.01 0.58 5.73
C ILE A 96 -11.66 -0.14 7.03
N ARG A 97 -12.21 -1.34 7.24
CA ARG A 97 -11.94 -2.17 8.42
C ARG A 97 -11.76 -3.60 7.97
N ARG A 98 -11.09 -4.43 8.78
CA ARG A 98 -10.86 -5.86 8.51
C ARG A 98 -10.39 -6.12 7.08
N VAL A 99 -9.32 -5.44 6.70
CA VAL A 99 -8.75 -5.47 5.35
C VAL A 99 -8.21 -6.85 5.00
N ASN A 100 -8.46 -7.28 3.77
CA ASN A 100 -7.81 -8.41 3.13
C ASN A 100 -7.03 -7.87 1.92
N VAL A 101 -5.79 -8.28 1.72
CA VAL A 101 -4.97 -7.81 0.59
C VAL A 101 -4.18 -8.95 -0.02
N ALA A 102 -4.00 -8.94 -1.33
CA ALA A 102 -3.26 -9.96 -2.05
C ALA A 102 -2.58 -9.39 -3.29
N ALA A 103 -1.48 -10.03 -3.69
CA ALA A 103 -0.79 -9.79 -4.94
C ALA A 103 -0.86 -11.02 -5.85
N TRP A 104 -0.93 -10.77 -7.15
CA TRP A 104 -1.21 -11.75 -8.19
C TRP A 104 -0.27 -11.56 -9.38
N GLU A 105 -0.02 -12.65 -10.09
CA GLU A 105 0.54 -12.61 -11.44
C GLU A 105 -0.41 -11.89 -12.41
N SER A 106 0.08 -11.67 -13.64
CA SER A 106 -0.66 -10.95 -14.69
C SER A 106 -2.00 -11.56 -15.13
N ASP A 107 -2.32 -12.78 -14.69
CA ASP A 107 -3.59 -13.46 -14.97
C ASP A 107 -4.71 -13.12 -13.95
N GLY A 108 -4.38 -12.41 -12.86
CA GLY A 108 -5.33 -12.07 -11.79
C GLY A 108 -5.80 -13.27 -10.95
N ILE A 109 -5.19 -14.44 -11.12
CA ILE A 109 -5.63 -15.71 -10.51
C ILE A 109 -4.49 -16.40 -9.77
N THR A 110 -3.27 -16.35 -10.29
CA THR A 110 -2.10 -16.98 -9.66
C THR A 110 -1.58 -16.06 -8.56
N GLU A 111 -1.86 -16.43 -7.31
CA GLU A 111 -1.43 -15.70 -6.12
C GLU A 111 0.10 -15.77 -5.92
N ILE A 112 0.72 -14.65 -5.58
CA ILE A 112 2.15 -14.57 -5.22
C ILE A 112 2.39 -14.17 -3.76
N ALA A 113 1.47 -13.42 -3.16
CA ALA A 113 1.52 -13.06 -1.74
C ALA A 113 0.12 -12.67 -1.25
N CYS A 114 -0.17 -12.87 0.03
CA CYS A 114 -1.37 -12.31 0.63
C CYS A 114 -1.18 -12.03 2.12
N ASN A 115 -1.96 -11.09 2.64
CA ASN A 115 -2.09 -10.85 4.06
C ASN A 115 -3.52 -10.41 4.39
N ARG A 116 -3.87 -10.42 5.67
CA ARG A 116 -5.17 -9.95 6.14
C ARG A 116 -5.09 -9.39 7.55
N TYR A 117 -6.16 -8.71 7.89
CA TYR A 117 -6.43 -8.22 9.24
C TYR A 117 -6.36 -9.34 10.29
N VAL A 118 -5.94 -8.94 11.49
CA VAL A 118 -6.04 -9.70 12.73
C VAL A 118 -7.15 -9.10 13.60
N ASP A 119 -7.15 -7.78 13.72
CA ASP A 119 -8.13 -6.97 14.46
C ASP A 119 -8.96 -6.05 13.54
N ASP A 120 -9.99 -5.40 14.10
CA ASP A 120 -10.97 -4.62 13.33
C ASP A 120 -10.36 -3.42 12.61
N GLU A 121 -9.31 -2.86 13.20
CA GLU A 121 -8.78 -1.53 12.95
C GLU A 121 -7.32 -1.54 12.47
N ASP A 122 -6.84 -2.68 11.98
CA ASP A 122 -5.47 -2.84 11.50
C ASP A 122 -5.22 -2.11 10.17
N ASP A 123 -4.04 -1.49 10.09
CA ASP A 123 -3.34 -1.34 8.82
C ASP A 123 -2.80 -2.72 8.42
N VAL A 124 -2.93 -3.09 7.15
CA VAL A 124 -2.49 -4.41 6.68
C VAL A 124 -1.34 -4.25 5.70
N THR A 125 -0.17 -4.73 6.11
CA THR A 125 1.05 -4.73 5.30
C THR A 125 1.23 -6.04 4.54
N LEU A 126 1.41 -5.97 3.24
CA LEU A 126 1.74 -7.06 2.34
C LEU A 126 3.20 -6.94 1.90
N VAL A 127 3.98 -8.00 2.12
CA VAL A 127 5.35 -8.11 1.60
C VAL A 127 5.31 -8.98 0.34
N ILE A 128 5.81 -8.43 -0.76
CA ILE A 128 5.85 -9.08 -2.08
C ILE A 128 7.31 -9.19 -2.50
N SER A 129 7.76 -10.38 -2.83
CA SER A 129 9.15 -10.66 -3.19
C SER A 129 9.23 -11.45 -4.50
N ASN A 130 10.44 -11.60 -5.03
CA ASN A 130 10.71 -12.30 -6.30
C ASN A 130 10.02 -11.69 -7.53
N LEU A 131 9.81 -10.37 -7.51
CA LEU A 131 9.28 -9.64 -8.66
C LEU A 131 10.32 -9.60 -9.78
N THR A 132 9.88 -9.83 -11.02
CA THR A 132 10.73 -9.72 -12.20
C THR A 132 10.58 -8.34 -12.81
N SER A 133 11.65 -7.55 -12.84
CA SER A 133 11.66 -6.20 -13.42
C SER A 133 11.12 -6.21 -14.86
N GLY A 134 10.20 -5.29 -15.15
CA GLY A 134 9.49 -5.16 -16.43
C GLY A 134 8.17 -5.93 -16.52
N ASN A 135 7.92 -6.92 -15.65
CA ASN A 135 6.65 -7.66 -15.65
C ASN A 135 5.53 -6.89 -14.95
N TRP A 136 4.28 -7.14 -15.37
CA TRP A 136 3.09 -6.58 -14.73
C TRP A 136 2.56 -7.51 -13.65
N TYR A 137 2.22 -6.93 -12.51
CA TYR A 137 1.63 -7.61 -11.36
C TYR A 137 0.38 -6.87 -10.90
N TYR A 138 -0.47 -7.54 -10.14
CA TYR A 138 -1.76 -7.02 -9.71
C TYR A 138 -1.90 -7.13 -8.20
N ILE A 139 -2.65 -6.20 -7.62
CA ILE A 139 -3.04 -6.21 -6.20
C ILE A 139 -4.55 -6.17 -6.14
N SER A 140 -5.14 -6.96 -5.24
CA SER A 140 -6.53 -6.79 -4.84
C SER A 140 -6.62 -6.42 -3.36
N VAL A 141 -7.47 -5.44 -3.05
CA VAL A 141 -7.79 -5.00 -1.68
C VAL A 141 -9.28 -5.24 -1.45
N ASP A 142 -9.62 -5.96 -0.39
CA ASP A 142 -10.97 -6.26 0.04
C ASP A 142 -11.12 -6.03 1.55
N ASN A 143 -12.32 -6.29 2.08
CA ASN A 143 -12.64 -6.24 3.49
C ASN A 143 -13.57 -7.39 3.89
N LEU A 144 -13.70 -7.68 5.20
CA LEU A 144 -14.61 -8.73 5.68
C LEU A 144 -16.10 -8.38 5.51
N GLY A 145 -16.66 -8.47 4.31
CA GLY A 145 -18.10 -8.30 4.10
C GLY A 145 -18.60 -6.85 4.26
N ALA A 146 -19.89 -6.64 3.98
CA ALA A 146 -20.44 -5.31 3.65
C ALA A 146 -20.32 -4.23 4.74
N GLY A 147 -20.20 -4.62 6.01
CA GLY A 147 -20.12 -3.70 7.15
C GLY A 147 -18.74 -3.04 7.35
N HIS A 148 -17.72 -3.50 6.63
CA HIS A 148 -16.32 -3.09 6.82
C HIS A 148 -15.73 -2.37 5.60
N ARG A 149 -16.57 -2.08 4.60
CA ARG A 149 -16.19 -1.25 3.46
C ARG A 149 -15.87 0.17 3.91
N GLY A 150 -14.98 0.81 3.19
CA GLY A 150 -14.62 2.19 3.42
C GLY A 150 -13.53 2.66 2.49
N THR A 151 -13.07 3.87 2.73
CA THR A 151 -11.91 4.44 2.06
C THR A 151 -10.60 3.95 2.67
N PHE A 152 -9.50 4.04 1.93
CA PHE A 152 -8.16 3.68 2.38
C PHE A 152 -7.06 4.41 1.59
N THR A 153 -5.85 4.38 2.12
CA THR A 153 -4.62 4.86 1.47
C THR A 153 -3.71 3.68 1.18
N LEU A 154 -2.93 3.77 0.10
CA LEU A 154 -1.85 2.81 -0.20
C LEU A 154 -0.50 3.46 0.02
N THR A 155 0.37 2.77 0.75
CA THR A 155 1.78 3.17 0.97
C THR A 155 2.72 2.07 0.52
N GLN A 156 3.75 2.41 -0.28
CA GLN A 156 4.83 1.53 -0.69
C GLN A 156 6.14 1.83 0.02
N ARG A 157 6.87 0.79 0.41
CA ARG A 157 8.26 0.86 0.93
C ARG A 157 9.15 -0.18 0.28
N HIS A 158 10.42 0.17 0.14
CA HIS A 158 11.47 -0.64 -0.52
C HIS A 158 12.81 -0.31 0.15
N TYR A 159 13.12 -0.99 1.26
CA TYR A 159 14.40 -0.86 1.94
C TYR A 159 14.61 -1.98 2.96
N ASP A 160 13.84 -3.05 2.91
CA ASP A 160 13.93 -4.11 3.91
C ASP A 160 15.15 -5.00 3.66
N ASP A 161 15.48 -5.24 2.39
CA ASP A 161 16.66 -6.00 1.97
C ASP A 161 17.74 -5.13 1.30
N TYR A 162 18.95 -5.68 1.19
CA TYR A 162 20.09 -5.02 0.58
C TYR A 162 19.84 -4.67 -0.89
N ALA A 163 19.12 -5.52 -1.62
CA ALA A 163 18.80 -5.30 -3.03
C ALA A 163 17.86 -4.11 -3.23
N GLY A 164 16.95 -3.89 -2.28
CA GLY A 164 15.98 -2.81 -2.20
C GLY A 164 16.49 -1.55 -1.49
N ALA A 165 17.76 -1.49 -1.09
CA ALA A 165 18.29 -0.39 -0.28
C ALA A 165 17.87 1.01 -0.78
N GLN A 166 17.28 1.80 0.11
CA GLN A 166 16.81 3.16 -0.18
C GLN A 166 18.00 4.07 -0.48
N GLU A 167 17.98 4.74 -1.63
CA GLU A 167 19.00 5.74 -1.94
C GLU A 167 18.78 7.01 -1.10
N ILE A 168 19.82 7.43 -0.39
CA ILE A 168 19.87 8.70 0.35
C ILE A 168 21.00 9.57 -0.23
N PRO A 169 20.83 10.91 -0.26
CA PRO A 169 21.85 11.79 -0.79
C PRO A 169 23.03 11.92 0.19
N HIS A 170 24.26 11.85 -0.32
CA HIS A 170 25.46 12.19 0.45
C HIS A 170 25.76 13.68 0.31
N LEU A 171 25.10 14.47 1.15
CA LEU A 171 25.22 15.93 1.21
C LEU A 171 25.45 16.39 2.65
N ASP A 172 26.29 17.41 2.83
CA ASP A 172 26.55 17.99 4.16
C ASP A 172 25.25 18.54 4.79
N GLY A 173 24.91 18.02 5.96
CA GLY A 173 23.75 18.48 6.75
C GLY A 173 22.39 18.00 6.23
N TRP A 174 22.34 17.00 5.35
CA TRP A 174 21.07 16.39 4.96
C TRP A 174 20.43 15.61 6.12
N CYS A 175 19.11 15.76 6.28
CA CYS A 175 18.29 14.98 7.18
C CYS A 175 17.01 14.52 6.47
N SER A 176 16.53 13.32 6.77
CA SER A 176 15.19 12.90 6.39
C SER A 176 14.12 13.66 7.17
N PRO A 177 12.85 13.66 6.72
CA PRO A 177 11.73 14.01 7.59
C PRO A 177 11.69 13.13 8.85
N GLY A 178 11.07 13.64 9.93
CA GLY A 178 10.90 12.89 11.18
C GLY A 178 10.05 11.64 10.95
N ALA A 179 10.50 10.50 11.49
CA ALA A 179 9.87 9.19 11.32
C ALA A 179 9.65 8.75 9.85
N ALA A 180 10.47 9.22 8.91
CA ALA A 180 10.35 8.89 7.49
C ALA A 180 10.56 7.39 7.19
N PHE A 181 11.41 6.73 7.98
CA PHE A 181 11.77 5.32 7.80
C PHE A 181 11.36 4.49 9.02
N SER A 182 11.07 3.22 8.79
CA SER A 182 10.57 2.29 9.79
C SER A 182 11.04 0.88 9.48
N ASN A 183 11.53 0.15 10.48
CA ASN A 183 11.80 -1.28 10.40
C ASN A 183 10.63 -2.13 10.93
N VAL A 184 9.44 -1.54 11.08
CA VAL A 184 8.22 -2.32 11.39
C VAL A 184 7.95 -3.24 10.21
N ASN A 185 7.71 -4.52 10.50
CA ASN A 185 7.50 -5.60 9.52
C ASN A 185 8.69 -5.88 8.58
N ALA A 186 9.86 -5.29 8.87
CA ALA A 186 11.11 -5.65 8.21
C ALA A 186 11.45 -7.13 8.42
N THR A 187 12.40 -7.66 7.68
CA THR A 187 12.95 -9.00 7.81
C THR A 187 14.46 -8.94 8.03
N PRO A 188 15.07 -9.95 8.68
CA PRO A 188 16.52 -10.02 8.77
C PRO A 188 17.15 -10.21 7.39
N ASP A 189 18.16 -9.42 7.06
CA ASP A 189 18.93 -9.54 5.83
C ASP A 189 20.44 -9.32 6.04
N LEU A 190 21.25 -10.11 5.32
CA LEU A 190 22.71 -10.22 5.39
C LEU A 190 23.31 -10.29 6.82
N ASN A 191 24.52 -9.75 7.01
CA ASN A 191 25.37 -9.96 8.18
C ASN A 191 25.19 -8.86 9.23
N ALA A 192 25.45 -9.19 10.50
CA ALA A 192 25.60 -8.19 11.55
C ALA A 192 26.93 -7.44 11.41
N GLY A 193 26.91 -6.13 11.72
CA GLY A 193 28.13 -5.36 11.87
C GLY A 193 29.01 -5.91 12.99
N SER A 194 30.32 -5.75 12.86
CA SER A 194 31.34 -6.29 13.76
C SER A 194 31.19 -5.84 15.21
N CYS A 195 30.59 -4.66 15.43
CA CYS A 195 30.33 -4.10 16.76
C CYS A 195 28.94 -4.45 17.34
N TRP A 196 28.11 -5.19 16.61
CA TRP A 196 26.76 -5.56 17.06
C TRP A 196 26.81 -6.73 18.04
N ASN A 197 25.91 -6.73 19.01
CA ASN A 197 25.80 -7.80 20.01
C ASN A 197 24.83 -8.92 19.61
N THR A 198 24.17 -8.80 18.46
CA THR A 198 23.20 -9.77 17.91
C THR A 198 23.28 -9.80 16.38
N SER A 199 22.81 -10.89 15.78
CA SER A 199 22.43 -10.90 14.37
C SER A 199 21.33 -9.87 14.07
N PRO A 200 21.14 -9.45 12.80
CA PRO A 200 19.99 -8.64 12.42
C PRO A 200 18.67 -9.36 12.75
N ASP A 201 17.68 -8.61 13.22
CA ASP A 201 16.30 -9.09 13.48
C ASP A 201 15.29 -8.40 12.55
N ARG A 202 15.43 -7.07 12.43
CA ARG A 202 14.62 -6.17 11.62
C ARG A 202 15.53 -5.05 11.10
N ASN A 203 16.35 -5.32 10.09
CA ASN A 203 17.21 -4.31 9.49
C ASN A 203 16.58 -3.70 8.25
N VAL A 204 17.09 -2.54 7.89
CA VAL A 204 16.70 -1.82 6.69
C VAL A 204 17.97 -1.28 6.07
N TRP A 205 18.00 -1.18 4.76
CA TRP A 205 19.18 -0.79 4.01
C TRP A 205 19.01 0.57 3.36
N PHE A 206 20.09 1.35 3.45
CA PHE A 206 20.23 2.60 2.73
C PHE A 206 21.51 2.54 1.91
N LYS A 207 21.49 3.14 0.72
CA LYS A 207 22.68 3.30 -0.13
C LYS A 207 22.87 4.77 -0.49
N PHE A 208 24.10 5.15 -0.76
CA PHE A 208 24.42 6.50 -1.20
C PHE A 208 25.65 6.45 -2.10
N LEU A 209 25.75 7.39 -3.03
CA LEU A 209 26.98 7.58 -3.79
C LEU A 209 27.94 8.45 -2.99
N ALA A 210 29.14 7.95 -2.70
CA ALA A 210 30.14 8.70 -1.96
C ALA A 210 30.61 9.96 -2.73
N THR A 211 30.37 11.15 -2.17
CA THR A 211 30.85 12.44 -2.70
C THR A 211 32.05 12.99 -1.93
N SER A 212 32.35 12.40 -0.76
CA SER A 212 33.47 12.73 0.12
C SER A 212 34.10 11.46 0.68
N THR A 213 35.25 11.58 1.34
CA THR A 213 35.98 10.44 1.94
C THR A 213 35.52 10.10 3.36
N SER A 214 34.51 10.79 3.89
CA SER A 214 34.03 10.58 5.26
C SER A 214 32.55 10.87 5.37
N VAL A 215 31.82 9.98 6.02
CA VAL A 215 30.41 10.20 6.36
C VAL A 215 30.25 10.10 7.88
N GLN A 216 29.44 10.99 8.45
CA GLN A 216 28.91 10.81 9.80
C GLN A 216 27.42 10.52 9.66
N LEU A 217 27.01 9.36 10.16
CA LEU A 217 25.61 8.96 10.18
C LEU A 217 25.10 9.01 11.61
N LEU A 218 23.99 9.73 11.82
CA LEU A 218 23.27 9.76 13.08
C LEU A 218 21.84 9.26 12.82
N VAL A 219 21.39 8.30 13.64
CA VAL A 219 20.00 7.86 13.64
C VAL A 219 19.29 8.52 14.82
N ASP A 220 18.55 9.59 14.54
CA ASP A 220 17.74 10.28 15.54
C ASP A 220 16.49 9.46 15.90
N ARG A 221 16.08 9.52 17.18
CA ARG A 221 14.94 8.77 17.70
C ARG A 221 14.21 9.51 18.81
N GLY A 222 12.95 9.16 19.03
CA GLY A 222 12.10 9.72 20.07
C GLY A 222 11.33 10.96 19.62
N GLY A 223 10.23 11.25 20.32
CA GLY A 223 9.34 12.36 19.96
C GLY A 223 8.84 12.24 18.52
N SER A 224 9.01 13.31 17.73
CA SER A 224 8.66 13.33 16.30
C SER A 224 9.67 12.61 15.38
N GLN A 225 10.79 12.12 15.91
CA GLN A 225 11.82 11.44 15.09
C GLN A 225 11.56 9.94 14.91
N GLY A 226 10.69 9.34 15.73
CA GLY A 226 10.30 7.93 15.61
C GLY A 226 10.33 7.18 16.93
N THR A 227 9.91 5.92 16.89
CA THR A 227 9.63 5.11 18.09
C THR A 227 10.69 4.04 18.39
N ILE A 228 11.70 3.89 17.54
CA ILE A 228 12.77 2.89 17.70
C ILE A 228 13.57 3.12 18.99
N ARG A 229 13.91 2.04 19.72
CA ARG A 229 14.49 2.11 21.08
C ARG A 229 15.90 1.55 21.22
N GLN A 230 16.28 0.59 20.38
CA GLN A 230 17.62 0.00 20.34
C GLN A 230 18.03 -0.02 18.89
N ILE A 231 19.13 0.66 18.58
CA ILE A 231 19.57 0.90 17.22
C ILE A 231 21.03 0.50 17.16
N ASN A 232 21.33 -0.36 16.20
CA ASN A 232 22.68 -0.60 15.74
C ASN A 232 22.76 -0.10 14.29
N VAL A 233 23.91 0.41 13.90
CA VAL A 233 24.16 0.89 12.54
C VAL A 233 25.53 0.43 12.11
N ALA A 234 25.68 0.10 10.84
CA ALA A 234 26.93 -0.27 10.20
C ALA A 234 26.94 0.31 8.79
N ILE A 235 28.13 0.54 8.25
CA ILE A 235 28.34 0.93 6.85
C ILE A 235 28.96 -0.28 6.18
N TRP A 236 28.56 -0.53 4.93
CA TRP A 236 29.05 -1.65 4.15
C TRP A 236 29.47 -1.16 2.77
N GLU A 237 30.47 -1.82 2.19
CA GLU A 237 30.84 -1.66 0.80
C GLU A 237 29.71 -2.15 -0.14
N SER A 238 29.89 -1.90 -1.44
CA SER A 238 28.92 -2.26 -2.49
C SER A 238 28.67 -3.76 -2.70
N ASP A 239 29.27 -4.63 -1.88
CA ASP A 239 28.99 -6.06 -1.85
C ASP A 239 28.03 -6.47 -0.73
N GLY A 240 27.69 -5.56 0.19
CA GLY A 240 26.81 -5.81 1.35
C GLY A 240 27.41 -6.73 2.41
N THR A 241 28.69 -7.11 2.29
CA THR A 241 29.34 -8.10 3.17
C THR A 241 30.67 -7.64 3.75
N THR A 242 31.32 -6.63 3.15
CA THR A 242 32.52 -5.98 3.67
C THR A 242 32.11 -4.71 4.42
N GLU A 243 32.41 -4.63 5.72
CA GLU A 243 32.16 -3.45 6.58
C GLU A 243 33.24 -2.37 6.42
#